data_AF-A0A949I7R9-F1
#
_entry.id   AF-A0A949I7R9-F1
#
_cell.length_a   1.000
_cell.length_b   1.000
_cell.length_c   1.000
_cell.angle_alpha   90.00
_cell.angle_beta   90.00
_cell.angle_gamma   90.00
#
_symmetry.space_group_name_H-M   'P 1'
#
loop_
_entity.id
_entity.type
_entity.pdbx_description
1 polymer ?
#
loop_
_entity_poly.entity_id
_entity_poly.type
_entity_poly.pdbx_seq_one_letter_code
_entity_poly.pdbx_strand_id
1 'polypeptide(L)'
;RHMELIDNAHDIALQSWVELGLPGMLLTMVPFAVGTLRARPWAEADSHRQAAWLVLGVLSLHSLLEYPLNYAQFWVPFCLALAVAFAPRGDSAVSDKWRYFLLGSGVVLLALWAYSAWDYDRVSQAYGGPQRRVPPPGADPLRDAQHSVLLRPYALFARVVTTPVTRANAAALLPLLREVLHFSAEPRTIEPLIEALQFTGDTEGAARYLARYRAAFPQDYAQFMATHPAGGASAAPAQ
;
A
#
# COMPACT_ATOMS: atom_id res chain seq x y z
N ARG A 1 -9.94 14.35 -15.22
CA ARG A 1 -10.58 13.66 -14.07
C ARG A 1 -9.78 12.38 -13.92
N HIS A 2 -8.91 12.29 -12.91
CA HIS A 2 -8.11 11.09 -12.68
C HIS A 2 -9.09 9.90 -12.53
N MET A 3 -8.79 8.77 -13.14
CA MET A 3 -9.30 7.50 -12.61
C MET A 3 -8.73 7.43 -11.20
N GLU A 4 -9.55 7.79 -10.21
CA GLU A 4 -9.26 7.48 -8.82
C GLU A 4 -9.02 5.98 -8.80
N LEU A 5 -7.77 5.60 -8.48
CA LEU A 5 -7.44 4.23 -8.12
C LEU A 5 -8.55 3.80 -7.15
N ILE A 6 -9.27 2.71 -7.45
CA ILE A 6 -10.34 2.22 -6.58
C ILE A 6 -9.65 1.77 -5.29
N ASP A 7 -9.48 2.71 -4.38
CA ASP A 7 -8.44 2.58 -3.36
C ASP A 7 -8.91 1.65 -2.26
N ASN A 8 -10.22 1.59 -1.97
CA ASN A 8 -10.83 0.67 -0.99
C ASN A 8 -12.34 0.54 -1.21
N ALA A 9 -12.93 -0.53 -0.68
CA ALA A 9 -14.34 -0.56 -0.35
C ALA A 9 -14.61 0.35 0.87
N HIS A 10 -15.64 1.19 0.79
CA HIS A 10 -16.04 2.14 1.85
C HIS A 10 -16.60 1.49 3.13
N ASP A 11 -16.48 0.16 3.28
CA ASP A 11 -17.01 -0.62 4.39
C ASP A 11 -16.01 -1.74 4.74
N ILE A 12 -15.65 -1.86 6.02
CA ILE A 12 -14.69 -2.86 6.53
C ILE A 12 -15.08 -4.33 6.28
N ALA A 13 -16.38 -4.64 6.25
CA ALA A 13 -16.87 -5.99 5.94
C ALA A 13 -16.65 -6.30 4.46
N LEU A 14 -16.97 -5.34 3.58
CA LEU A 14 -16.74 -5.49 2.15
C LEU A 14 -15.25 -5.53 1.83
N GLN A 15 -14.45 -4.69 2.49
CA GLN A 15 -13.00 -4.68 2.36
C GLN A 15 -12.40 -6.01 2.81
N SER A 16 -12.81 -6.52 3.99
CA SER A 16 -12.36 -7.83 4.48
C SER A 16 -12.75 -8.96 3.54
N TRP A 17 -13.92 -8.88 2.90
CA TRP A 17 -14.35 -9.86 1.91
C TRP A 17 -13.48 -9.82 0.64
N VAL A 18 -13.16 -8.63 0.14
CA VAL A 18 -12.32 -8.48 -1.06
C VAL A 18 -10.88 -8.92 -0.80
N GLU A 19 -10.30 -8.53 0.35
CA GLU A 19 -8.90 -8.82 0.67
C GLU A 19 -8.66 -10.26 1.15
N LEU A 20 -9.55 -10.78 2.00
CA LEU A 20 -9.36 -12.06 2.69
C LEU A 20 -10.38 -13.14 2.27
N GLY A 21 -11.29 -12.80 1.36
CA GLY A 21 -12.39 -13.68 0.97
C GLY A 21 -13.49 -13.76 2.03
N LEU A 22 -14.54 -14.51 1.69
CA LEU A 22 -15.66 -14.76 2.60
C LEU A 22 -15.21 -15.40 3.93
N PRO A 23 -14.26 -16.36 3.94
CA PRO A 23 -13.78 -16.95 5.19
C PRO A 23 -13.11 -15.92 6.11
N GLY A 24 -12.27 -15.03 5.54
CA GLY A 24 -11.58 -14.01 6.32
C GLY A 24 -12.53 -12.98 6.94
N MET A 25 -13.50 -12.50 6.16
CA MET A 25 -14.56 -11.63 6.66
C MET A 25 -15.33 -12.28 7.82
N LEU A 26 -15.74 -13.54 7.68
CA LEU A 26 -16.48 -14.23 8.74
C LEU A 26 -15.62 -14.44 9.99
N LEU A 27 -14.33 -14.77 9.82
CA LEU A 27 -13.41 -15.00 10.93
C LEU A 27 -13.14 -13.72 11.75
N THR A 28 -13.23 -12.54 11.16
CA THR A 28 -13.03 -11.26 11.87
C THR A 28 -14.34 -10.68 12.39
N MET A 29 -15.38 -10.61 11.55
CA MET A 29 -16.63 -9.92 11.88
C MET A 29 -17.51 -10.70 12.86
N VAL A 30 -17.61 -12.04 12.70
CA VAL A 30 -18.50 -12.85 13.55
C VAL A 30 -18.02 -12.88 15.00
N PRO A 31 -16.74 -13.16 15.32
CA PRO A 31 -16.27 -13.15 16.71
C PRO A 31 -16.39 -11.78 17.35
N PHE A 32 -16.13 -10.69 16.60
CA PHE A 32 -16.31 -9.33 17.10
C PHE A 32 -17.77 -9.04 17.45
N ALA A 33 -18.71 -9.29 16.52
CA ALA A 33 -20.13 -9.06 16.76
C ALA A 33 -20.66 -9.92 17.92
N VAL A 34 -20.33 -11.22 17.92
CA VAL A 34 -20.73 -12.14 18.98
C VAL A 34 -20.12 -11.77 20.32
N GLY A 35 -18.84 -11.36 20.34
CA GLY A 35 -18.14 -10.88 21.53
C GLY A 35 -18.81 -9.64 22.13
N THR A 36 -19.11 -8.65 21.29
CA THR A 36 -19.81 -7.42 21.69
C THR A 36 -21.20 -7.72 22.25
N LEU A 37 -21.99 -8.57 21.59
CA LEU A 37 -23.32 -8.96 22.07
C LEU A 37 -23.26 -9.70 23.42
N ARG A 38 -22.27 -10.58 23.60
CA ARG A 38 -22.07 -11.31 24.87
C ARG A 38 -21.58 -10.41 26.00
N ALA A 39 -20.79 -9.39 25.68
CA ALA A 39 -20.30 -8.45 26.67
C ALA A 39 -21.40 -7.53 27.22
N ARG A 40 -22.53 -7.40 26.49
CA ARG A 40 -23.72 -6.61 26.86
C ARG A 40 -23.37 -5.17 27.23
N PRO A 41 -22.82 -4.37 26.28
CA PRO A 41 -22.41 -2.99 26.55
C PRO A 41 -23.53 -2.11 27.13
N TRP A 42 -24.78 -2.39 26.77
CA TRP A 42 -25.97 -1.70 27.28
C TRP A 42 -26.27 -1.97 28.77
N ALA A 43 -25.64 -2.98 29.37
CA ALA A 43 -25.77 -3.29 30.79
C ALA A 43 -24.48 -2.97 31.58
N GLU A 44 -23.50 -2.33 30.94
CA GLU A 44 -22.23 -1.98 31.58
C GLU A 44 -22.44 -0.78 32.53
N ALA A 45 -21.90 -0.88 33.73
CA ALA A 45 -22.05 0.15 34.78
C ALA A 45 -20.74 0.93 35.03
N ASP A 46 -19.60 0.35 34.65
CA ASP A 46 -18.31 1.00 34.79
C ASP A 46 -18.12 2.11 33.74
N SER A 47 -17.84 3.34 34.20
CA SER A 47 -17.74 4.52 33.34
C SER A 47 -16.60 4.42 32.31
N HIS A 48 -15.47 3.78 32.66
CA HIS A 48 -14.35 3.61 31.73
C HIS A 48 -14.69 2.61 30.62
N ARG A 49 -15.38 1.52 30.95
CA ARG A 49 -15.86 0.55 29.96
C ARG A 49 -16.97 1.11 29.09
N GLN A 50 -17.89 1.90 29.65
CA GLN A 50 -18.90 2.61 28.85
C GLN A 50 -18.25 3.53 27.82
N ALA A 51 -17.24 4.31 28.22
CA ALA A 51 -16.48 5.16 27.30
C ALA A 51 -15.77 4.33 26.23
N ALA A 52 -15.16 3.20 26.59
CA ALA A 52 -14.52 2.29 25.64
C ALA A 52 -15.53 1.72 24.63
N TRP A 53 -16.71 1.28 25.07
CA TRP A 53 -17.78 0.82 24.18
C TRP A 53 -18.30 1.90 23.26
N LEU A 54 -18.40 3.15 23.74
CA LEU A 54 -18.78 4.28 22.91
C LEU A 54 -17.74 4.57 21.83
N VAL A 55 -16.45 4.55 22.17
CA VAL A 55 -15.35 4.70 21.21
C VAL A 55 -15.38 3.57 20.17
N LEU A 56 -15.55 2.31 20.60
CA LEU A 56 -15.68 1.17 19.67
C LEU A 56 -16.88 1.34 18.75
N GLY A 57 -18.04 1.75 19.29
CA GLY A 57 -19.25 1.97 18.50
C GLY A 57 -19.05 3.05 17.44
N VAL A 58 -18.46 4.19 17.79
CA VAL A 58 -18.19 5.29 16.86
C VAL A 58 -17.19 4.85 15.78
N LEU A 59 -16.09 4.20 16.17
CA LEU A 59 -15.07 3.74 15.21
C LEU A 59 -15.63 2.65 14.28
N SER A 60 -16.41 1.70 14.79
CA SER A 60 -17.06 0.68 13.97
C SER A 60 -18.09 1.29 13.03
N LEU A 61 -18.91 2.25 13.49
CA LEU A 61 -19.91 2.91 12.65
C LEU A 61 -19.26 3.77 11.56
N HIS A 62 -18.24 4.55 11.90
CA HIS A 62 -17.44 5.31 10.93
C HIS A 62 -16.81 4.37 9.90
N SER A 63 -16.31 3.22 10.36
CA SER A 63 -15.72 2.18 9.50
C SER A 63 -16.70 1.46 8.57
N LEU A 64 -18.01 1.55 8.83
CA LEU A 64 -19.06 1.03 7.96
C LEU A 64 -19.57 2.10 6.96
N LEU A 65 -19.40 3.39 7.27
CA LEU A 65 -20.02 4.49 6.54
C LEU A 65 -19.07 5.24 5.59
N GLU A 66 -17.82 5.47 5.99
CA GLU A 66 -16.92 6.38 5.26
C GLU A 66 -15.58 5.73 4.91
N TYR A 67 -14.81 5.39 5.94
CA TYR A 67 -13.42 4.95 5.79
C TYR A 67 -13.19 3.66 6.56
N PRO A 68 -12.73 2.57 5.92
CA PRO A 68 -12.45 1.33 6.63
C PRO A 68 -11.43 1.58 7.75
N LEU A 69 -11.57 0.85 8.85
CA LEU A 69 -10.63 0.82 9.99
C LEU A 69 -9.18 0.49 9.57
N ASN A 70 -8.93 0.19 8.30
CA ASN A 70 -7.64 -0.13 7.71
C ASN A 70 -6.60 1.00 7.77
N TYR A 71 -7.01 2.25 8.09
CA TYR A 71 -6.02 3.29 8.38
C TYR A 71 -5.41 3.11 9.77
N ALA A 72 -4.08 3.03 9.81
CA ALA A 72 -3.30 2.79 11.02
C ALA A 72 -3.63 3.77 12.18
N GLN A 73 -4.02 5.00 11.88
CA GLN A 73 -4.41 6.01 12.87
C GLN A 73 -5.61 5.59 13.75
N PHE A 74 -6.49 4.72 13.25
CA PHE A 74 -7.63 4.21 14.01
C PHE A 74 -7.30 2.97 14.83
N TRP A 75 -6.18 2.27 14.55
CA TRP A 75 -5.84 1.02 15.23
C TRP A 75 -5.52 1.22 16.70
N VAL A 76 -4.76 2.27 17.04
CA VAL A 76 -4.38 2.56 18.43
C VAL A 76 -5.61 2.80 19.31
N PRO A 77 -6.53 3.75 18.99
CA PRO A 77 -7.71 3.95 19.82
C PRO A 77 -8.65 2.74 19.79
N PHE A 78 -8.78 2.03 18.67
CA PHE A 78 -9.62 0.83 18.57
C PHE A 78 -9.11 -0.31 19.45
N CYS A 79 -7.82 -0.64 19.38
CA CYS A 79 -7.20 -1.70 20.19
C CYS A 79 -7.23 -1.36 21.68
N LEU A 80 -7.00 -0.09 22.05
CA LEU A 80 -7.10 0.36 23.44
C LEU A 80 -8.53 0.22 23.96
N ALA A 81 -9.52 0.68 23.17
CA ALA A 81 -10.92 0.57 23.54
C ALA A 81 -11.37 -0.90 23.62
N LEU A 82 -10.91 -1.77 22.71
CA LEU A 82 -11.10 -3.22 22.79
C LEU A 82 -10.55 -3.80 24.10
N ALA A 83 -9.30 -3.45 24.45
CA ALA A 83 -8.65 -3.95 25.65
C ALA A 83 -9.41 -3.55 26.92
N VAL A 84 -9.87 -2.30 26.99
CA VAL A 84 -10.64 -1.80 28.15
C VAL A 84 -12.04 -2.43 28.18
N ALA A 85 -12.75 -2.46 27.05
CA ALA A 85 -14.11 -3.00 26.94
C ALA A 85 -14.18 -4.49 27.32
N PHE A 86 -13.20 -5.28 26.86
CA PHE A 86 -13.14 -6.73 27.07
C PHE A 86 -12.26 -7.17 28.25
N ALA A 87 -11.71 -6.25 29.04
CA ALA A 87 -10.91 -6.60 30.21
C ALA A 87 -11.72 -7.54 31.15
N PRO A 88 -11.09 -8.53 31.82
CA PRO A 88 -11.76 -9.34 32.83
C PRO A 88 -12.40 -8.47 33.93
N ARG A 89 -13.53 -8.91 34.51
CA ARG A 89 -14.15 -8.22 35.65
C ARG A 89 -13.48 -8.72 36.94
N GLY A 90 -12.95 -7.80 37.76
CA GLY A 90 -12.23 -8.08 39.01
C GLY A 90 -10.72 -8.33 38.83
N ASP A 91 -10.02 -8.65 39.94
CA ASP A 91 -8.57 -8.97 39.99
C ASP A 91 -8.24 -10.35 39.41
N SER A 92 -8.79 -10.65 38.23
CA SER A 92 -8.40 -11.84 37.48
C SER A 92 -6.98 -11.64 36.98
N ALA A 93 -6.01 -12.18 37.73
CA ALA A 93 -4.62 -12.16 37.33
C ALA A 93 -4.48 -12.81 35.95
N VAL A 94 -3.98 -12.04 34.97
CA VAL A 94 -3.61 -12.58 33.67
C VAL A 94 -2.55 -13.64 33.92
N SER A 95 -2.79 -14.87 33.48
CA SER A 95 -1.82 -15.97 33.63
C SER A 95 -0.46 -15.54 33.07
N ASP A 96 0.63 -15.93 33.74
CA ASP A 96 1.98 -15.63 33.28
C ASP A 96 2.22 -16.07 31.84
N LYS A 97 1.60 -17.18 31.40
CA LYS A 97 1.64 -17.62 29.99
C LYS A 97 1.10 -16.56 29.04
N TRP A 98 -0.05 -15.97 29.36
CA TRP A 98 -0.66 -14.89 28.58
C TRP A 98 0.16 -13.60 28.65
N ARG A 99 0.75 -13.29 29.81
CA ARG A 99 1.64 -12.12 29.97
C ARG A 99 2.88 -12.24 29.08
N TYR A 100 3.57 -13.38 29.11
CA TYR A 100 4.73 -13.61 28.25
C TYR A 100 4.36 -13.67 26.76
N PHE A 101 3.19 -14.22 26.41
CA PHE A 101 2.69 -14.18 25.04
C PHE A 101 2.46 -12.73 24.57
N LEU A 102 1.79 -11.91 25.37
CA LEU A 102 1.55 -10.49 25.05
C LEU A 102 2.86 -9.71 24.93
N LEU A 103 3.79 -9.88 25.89
CA LEU A 103 5.10 -9.24 25.82
C LEU A 103 5.90 -9.67 24.58
N GLY A 104 5.94 -10.98 24.30
CA GLY A 104 6.59 -11.51 23.11
C GLY A 104 5.98 -10.95 21.83
N SER A 105 4.65 -10.90 21.74
CA SER A 105 3.95 -10.31 20.60
C SER A 105 4.25 -8.82 20.45
N GLY A 106 4.33 -8.06 21.55
CA GLY A 106 4.68 -6.64 21.54
C GLY A 106 6.11 -6.39 21.05
N VAL A 107 7.07 -7.20 21.47
CA VAL A 107 8.46 -7.12 21.00
C VAL A 107 8.55 -7.44 19.50
N VAL A 108 7.85 -8.48 19.04
CA VAL A 108 7.81 -8.83 17.61
C VAL A 108 7.18 -7.71 16.78
N LEU A 109 6.04 -7.17 17.22
CA LEU A 109 5.38 -6.06 16.53
C LEU A 109 6.26 -4.80 16.48
N LEU A 110 6.95 -4.48 17.57
CA LEU A 110 7.88 -3.35 17.62
C LEU A 110 9.07 -3.56 16.65
N ALA A 111 9.62 -4.77 16.61
CA ALA A 111 10.69 -5.12 15.67
C ALA A 111 10.23 -5.03 14.21
N LEU A 112 9.03 -5.52 13.89
CA LEU A 112 8.43 -5.41 12.56
C LEU A 112 8.16 -3.94 12.18
N TRP A 113 7.66 -3.13 13.11
CA TRP A 113 7.45 -1.70 12.90
C TRP A 113 8.77 -0.97 12.64
N ALA A 114 9.80 -1.22 13.46
CA ALA A 114 11.11 -0.62 13.29
C ALA A 114 11.75 -1.03 11.96
N TYR A 115 11.64 -2.31 11.58
CA TYR A 115 12.09 -2.79 10.28
C TYR A 115 11.34 -2.12 9.13
N SER A 116 10.02 -2.01 9.23
CA SER A 116 9.18 -1.36 8.20
C SER A 116 9.53 0.12 8.04
N ALA A 117 9.76 0.83 9.15
CA ALA A 117 10.19 2.23 9.13
C ALA A 117 11.58 2.40 8.49
N TRP A 118 12.51 1.49 8.78
CA TRP A 118 13.84 1.49 8.18
C TRP A 118 13.80 1.17 6.67
N ASP A 119 13.04 0.15 6.26
CA ASP A 119 12.91 -0.21 4.84
C ASP A 119 12.17 0.88 4.04
N TYR A 120 11.20 1.54 4.68
CA TYR A 120 10.54 2.74 4.13
C TYR A 120 11.52 3.89 3.93
N ASP A 121 12.32 4.23 4.95
CA ASP A 121 13.29 5.32 4.83
C ASP A 121 14.25 5.05 3.66
N ARG A 122 14.84 3.85 3.60
CA ARG A 122 15.68 3.39 2.48
C ARG A 122 15.04 3.62 1.11
N VAL A 123 13.81 3.12 0.90
CA VAL A 123 13.14 3.22 -0.40
C VAL A 123 12.75 4.66 -0.72
N SER A 124 12.32 5.43 0.28
CA SER A 124 11.91 6.84 0.09
C SER A 124 13.06 7.72 -0.41
N GLN A 125 14.31 7.38 -0.10
CA GLN A 125 15.49 8.12 -0.60
C GLN A 125 15.63 8.07 -2.12
N ALA A 126 15.10 7.05 -2.80
CA ALA A 126 15.10 6.96 -4.26
C ALA A 126 14.16 7.97 -4.92
N TYR A 127 13.14 8.45 -4.20
CA TYR A 127 12.17 9.44 -4.67
C TYR A 127 12.51 10.88 -4.23
N GLY A 128 13.35 11.04 -3.21
CA GLY A 128 13.72 12.34 -2.67
C GLY A 128 14.63 13.16 -3.60
N GLY A 129 14.32 14.46 -3.74
CA GLY A 129 15.26 15.45 -4.28
C GLY A 129 16.49 15.62 -3.37
N PRO A 130 17.62 16.18 -3.85
CA PRO A 130 18.89 16.21 -3.13
C PRO A 130 18.81 16.75 -1.69
N GLN A 131 17.89 17.68 -1.43
CA GLN A 131 17.71 18.36 -0.14
C GLN A 131 17.03 17.50 0.95
N ARG A 132 16.34 16.41 0.57
CA ARG A 132 15.71 15.48 1.53
C ARG A 132 16.50 14.20 1.74
N ARG A 133 17.64 14.04 1.04
CA ARG A 133 18.49 12.85 1.14
C ARG A 133 19.33 12.92 2.41
N VAL A 134 19.08 11.98 3.30
CA VAL A 134 19.92 11.68 4.47
C VAL A 134 21.25 10.97 4.09
N PRO A 135 21.36 10.15 3.03
CA PRO A 135 22.59 9.40 2.81
C PRO A 135 23.80 10.28 2.48
N PRO A 136 25.03 9.81 2.80
CA PRO A 136 26.26 10.57 2.61
C PRO A 136 26.47 10.95 1.13
N PRO A 137 27.17 12.07 0.87
CA PRO A 137 27.53 12.47 -0.49
C PRO A 137 28.23 11.31 -1.23
N GLY A 138 27.69 10.92 -2.39
CA GLY A 138 28.22 9.81 -3.21
C GLY A 138 27.51 8.46 -3.03
N ALA A 139 26.54 8.34 -2.13
CA ALA A 139 25.66 7.17 -2.10
C ALA A 139 24.77 7.11 -3.36
N ASP A 140 24.38 5.90 -3.76
CA ASP A 140 23.40 5.63 -4.82
C ASP A 140 22.10 5.12 -4.17
N PRO A 141 21.15 6.02 -3.84
CA PRO A 141 19.90 5.64 -3.17
C PRO A 141 19.04 4.70 -4.01
N LEU A 142 19.15 4.77 -5.33
CA LEU A 142 18.38 3.93 -6.21
C LEU A 142 18.87 2.47 -6.17
N ARG A 143 20.19 2.29 -6.07
CA ARG A 143 20.78 0.98 -5.86
C ARG A 143 20.46 0.42 -4.47
N ASP A 144 20.54 1.26 -3.43
CA ASP A 144 20.21 0.81 -2.06
C ASP A 144 18.74 0.39 -1.93
N ALA A 145 17.82 1.15 -2.54
CA ALA A 145 16.39 0.81 -2.55
C ALA A 145 16.10 -0.58 -3.11
N GLN A 146 16.89 -1.08 -4.07
CA GLN A 146 16.69 -2.41 -4.66
C GLN A 146 16.96 -3.57 -3.69
N HIS A 147 17.57 -3.30 -2.53
CA HIS A 147 17.74 -4.28 -1.46
C HIS A 147 16.55 -4.37 -0.50
N SER A 148 15.47 -3.61 -0.75
CA SER A 148 14.22 -3.70 0.01
C SER A 148 13.52 -5.04 -0.21
N VAL A 149 12.99 -5.60 0.89
CA VAL A 149 12.17 -6.83 0.86
C VAL A 149 10.70 -6.47 0.98
N LEU A 150 10.34 -5.61 1.94
CA LEU A 150 8.93 -5.26 2.21
C LEU A 150 8.36 -4.37 1.11
N LEU A 151 9.15 -3.42 0.63
CA LEU A 151 8.74 -2.40 -0.33
C LEU A 151 9.39 -2.58 -1.71
N ARG A 152 9.73 -3.83 -2.07
CA ARG A 152 10.32 -4.18 -3.37
C ARG A 152 9.56 -3.60 -4.58
N PRO A 153 8.21 -3.65 -4.67
CA PRO A 153 7.49 -3.07 -5.80
C PRO A 153 7.73 -1.56 -5.97
N TYR A 154 7.82 -0.82 -4.86
CA TYR A 154 8.16 0.61 -4.85
C TYR A 154 9.61 0.85 -5.28
N ALA A 155 10.55 0.06 -4.79
CA ALA A 155 11.95 0.16 -5.23
C ALA A 155 12.11 -0.10 -6.74
N LEU A 156 11.40 -1.10 -7.27
CA LEU A 156 11.37 -1.39 -8.70
C LEU A 156 10.72 -0.27 -9.50
N PHE A 157 9.60 0.26 -9.00
CA PHE A 157 8.93 1.41 -9.58
C PHE A 157 9.89 2.60 -9.69
N ALA A 158 10.56 2.98 -8.59
CA ALA A 158 11.54 4.06 -8.58
C ALA A 158 12.61 3.88 -9.67
N ARG A 159 13.11 2.65 -9.86
CA ARG A 159 14.09 2.36 -10.92
C ARG A 159 13.52 2.59 -12.30
N VAL A 160 12.35 2.05 -12.61
CA VAL A 160 11.82 2.12 -13.98
C VAL A 160 11.37 3.53 -14.35
N VAL A 161 10.91 4.34 -13.39
CA VAL A 161 10.48 5.72 -13.66
C VAL A 161 11.64 6.74 -13.68
N THR A 162 12.80 6.40 -13.11
CA THR A 162 13.99 7.28 -13.11
C THR A 162 15.04 6.89 -14.14
N THR A 163 14.94 5.71 -14.74
CA THR A 163 15.87 5.23 -15.77
C THR A 163 15.29 5.47 -17.16
N PRO A 164 15.86 6.37 -17.99
CA PRO A 164 15.40 6.55 -19.36
C PRO A 164 15.53 5.26 -20.16
N VAL A 165 14.50 4.95 -20.95
CA VAL A 165 14.53 3.80 -21.83
C VAL A 165 15.32 4.15 -23.09
N THR A 166 16.28 3.30 -23.43
CA THR A 166 17.15 3.42 -24.61
C THR A 166 17.22 2.08 -25.31
N ARG A 167 17.64 2.07 -26.58
CA ARG A 167 17.82 0.80 -27.32
C ARG A 167 18.77 -0.17 -26.63
N ALA A 168 19.78 0.34 -25.92
CA ALA A 168 20.78 -0.48 -25.24
C ALA A 168 20.24 -1.15 -23.95
N ASN A 169 19.29 -0.53 -23.25
CA ASN A 169 18.77 -1.03 -21.97
C ASN A 169 17.34 -1.58 -22.05
N ALA A 170 16.62 -1.36 -23.15
CA ALA A 170 15.21 -1.74 -23.30
C ALA A 170 14.94 -3.21 -22.98
N ALA A 171 15.76 -4.13 -23.50
CA ALA A 171 15.62 -5.56 -23.25
C ALA A 171 15.78 -5.92 -21.77
N ALA A 172 16.67 -5.23 -21.04
CA ALA A 172 16.90 -5.45 -19.62
C ALA A 172 15.79 -4.82 -18.74
N LEU A 173 15.22 -3.69 -19.16
CA LEU A 173 14.15 -3.00 -18.44
C LEU A 173 12.77 -3.63 -18.65
N LEU A 174 12.54 -4.26 -19.81
CA LEU A 174 11.24 -4.82 -20.17
C LEU A 174 10.62 -5.78 -19.13
N PRO A 175 11.33 -6.78 -18.56
CA PRO A 175 10.75 -7.64 -17.53
C PRO A 175 10.37 -6.86 -16.26
N LEU A 176 11.13 -5.82 -15.93
CA LEU A 176 10.91 -4.99 -14.74
C LEU A 176 9.69 -4.08 -14.91
N LEU A 177 9.54 -3.49 -16.10
CA LEU A 177 8.38 -2.69 -16.47
C LEU A 177 7.10 -3.54 -16.45
N ARG A 178 7.16 -4.79 -16.93
CA ARG A 178 6.03 -5.73 -16.84
C ARG A 178 5.69 -6.09 -15.40
N GLU A 179 6.69 -6.31 -14.54
CA GLU A 179 6.48 -6.57 -13.12
C GLU A 179 5.81 -5.38 -12.43
N VAL A 180 6.35 -4.17 -12.62
CA VAL A 180 5.82 -2.95 -12.02
C VAL A 180 4.42 -2.62 -12.53
N LEU A 181 4.08 -2.94 -13.78
CA LEU A 181 2.74 -2.71 -14.32
C LEU A 181 1.62 -3.42 -13.53
N HIS A 182 1.91 -4.59 -12.94
CA HIS A 182 0.94 -5.29 -12.09
C HIS A 182 0.71 -4.56 -10.76
N PHE A 183 1.68 -3.77 -10.32
CA PHE A 183 1.64 -2.99 -9.09
C PHE A 183 1.06 -1.58 -9.31
N SER A 184 1.55 -0.86 -10.33
CA SER A 184 1.08 0.47 -10.71
C SER A 184 0.90 0.58 -12.23
N ALA A 185 -0.36 0.54 -12.67
CA ALA A 185 -0.74 0.68 -14.08
C ALA A 185 -1.04 2.14 -14.45
N GLU A 186 -0.05 3.01 -14.31
CA GLU A 186 -0.17 4.45 -14.55
C GLU A 186 0.68 4.92 -15.75
N PRO A 187 0.43 6.12 -16.32
CA PRO A 187 1.17 6.65 -17.46
C PRO A 187 2.70 6.51 -17.34
N ARG A 188 3.25 6.82 -16.17
CA ARG A 188 4.70 6.76 -15.88
C ARG A 188 5.32 5.37 -15.98
N THR A 189 4.52 4.30 -15.96
CA THR A 189 4.98 2.92 -16.16
C THR A 189 4.59 2.41 -17.55
N ILE A 190 3.42 2.82 -18.06
CA ILE A 190 2.91 2.39 -19.36
C ILE A 190 3.75 2.97 -20.51
N GLU A 191 4.13 4.25 -20.44
CA GLU A 191 4.91 4.91 -21.50
C GLU A 191 6.30 4.28 -21.69
N PRO A 192 7.13 4.14 -20.64
CA PRO A 192 8.42 3.43 -20.77
C PRO A 192 8.27 1.98 -21.21
N LEU A 193 7.17 1.30 -20.85
CA LEU A 193 6.87 -0.06 -21.33
C LEU A 193 6.64 -0.09 -22.84
N ILE A 194 5.85 0.86 -23.37
CA ILE A 194 5.60 0.97 -24.81
C ILE A 194 6.91 1.27 -25.55
N GLU A 195 7.72 2.20 -25.06
CA GLU A 195 9.03 2.53 -25.62
C GLU A 195 9.97 1.31 -25.62
N ALA A 196 10.04 0.58 -24.50
CA ALA A 196 10.87 -0.61 -24.40
C ALA A 196 10.45 -1.69 -25.40
N LEU A 197 9.14 -1.92 -25.56
CA LEU A 197 8.59 -2.86 -26.54
C LEU A 197 8.94 -2.46 -27.98
N GLN A 198 8.86 -1.17 -28.30
CA GLN A 198 9.25 -0.64 -29.61
C GLN A 198 10.74 -0.85 -29.88
N PHE A 199 11.61 -0.57 -28.91
CA PHE A 199 13.05 -0.76 -29.07
C PHE A 199 13.46 -2.24 -29.14
N THR A 200 12.72 -3.15 -28.51
CA THR A 200 12.95 -4.59 -28.65
C THR A 200 12.31 -5.20 -29.90
N GLY A 201 11.56 -4.42 -30.69
CA GLY A 201 10.89 -4.87 -31.91
C GLY A 201 9.55 -5.57 -31.70
N ASP A 202 9.00 -5.58 -30.48
CA ASP A 202 7.69 -6.14 -30.15
C ASP A 202 6.58 -5.12 -30.48
N THR A 203 6.40 -4.90 -31.79
CA THR A 203 5.46 -3.92 -32.34
C THR A 203 4.00 -4.27 -32.03
N GLU A 204 3.66 -5.56 -32.01
CA GLU A 204 2.32 -6.04 -31.66
C GLU A 204 2.02 -5.81 -30.17
N GLY A 205 2.99 -6.11 -29.29
CA GLY A 205 2.90 -5.81 -27.88
C GLY A 205 2.73 -4.31 -27.61
N ALA A 206 3.54 -3.47 -28.26
CA ALA A 206 3.43 -2.02 -28.16
C ALA A 206 2.05 -1.51 -28.61
N ALA A 207 1.54 -1.99 -29.75
CA ALA A 207 0.21 -1.61 -30.26
C ALA A 207 -0.92 -1.98 -29.30
N ARG A 208 -0.84 -3.18 -28.68
CA ARG A 208 -1.82 -3.62 -27.68
C ARG A 208 -1.82 -2.73 -26.43
N TYR A 209 -0.65 -2.34 -25.93
CA TYR A 209 -0.57 -1.43 -24.79
C TYR A 209 -0.98 0.00 -25.15
N LEU A 210 -0.66 0.49 -26.34
CA LEU A 210 -1.13 1.79 -26.84
C LEU A 210 -2.67 1.86 -26.90
N ALA A 211 -3.33 0.81 -27.37
CA ALA A 211 -4.79 0.76 -27.42
C ALA A 211 -5.41 0.84 -26.02
N ARG A 212 -4.86 0.10 -25.04
CA ARG A 212 -5.28 0.15 -23.64
C ARG A 212 -4.99 1.50 -23.00
N TYR A 213 -3.82 2.07 -23.31
CA TYR A 213 -3.39 3.36 -22.79
C TYR A 213 -4.34 4.48 -23.23
N ARG A 214 -4.68 4.51 -24.53
CA ARG A 214 -5.68 5.46 -25.07
C ARG A 214 -7.05 5.33 -24.41
N ALA A 215 -7.48 4.11 -24.09
CA ALA A 215 -8.77 3.86 -23.46
C ALA A 215 -8.80 4.31 -21.99
N ALA A 216 -7.73 4.07 -21.24
CA ALA A 216 -7.65 4.38 -19.82
C ALA A 216 -7.26 5.84 -19.52
N PHE A 217 -6.34 6.42 -20.31
CA PHE A 217 -5.72 7.73 -20.09
C PHE A 217 -5.66 8.55 -21.38
N PRO A 218 -6.81 8.99 -21.94
CA PRO A 218 -6.86 9.62 -23.27
C PRO A 218 -6.06 10.94 -23.37
N GLN A 219 -5.95 11.69 -22.27
CA GLN A 219 -5.20 12.96 -22.24
C GLN A 219 -3.70 12.72 -22.24
N ASP A 220 -3.20 11.85 -21.35
CA ASP A 220 -1.78 11.52 -21.27
C ASP A 220 -1.31 10.79 -22.54
N TYR A 221 -2.15 9.91 -23.09
CA TYR A 221 -1.93 9.30 -24.41
C TYR A 221 -1.72 10.35 -25.52
N ALA A 222 -2.56 11.39 -25.57
CA ALA A 222 -2.43 12.44 -26.58
C ALA A 222 -1.10 13.20 -26.44
N GLN A 223 -0.66 13.46 -25.20
CA GLN A 223 0.64 14.09 -24.93
C GLN A 223 1.80 13.18 -25.35
N PHE A 224 1.73 11.89 -24.99
CA PHE A 224 2.73 10.90 -25.36
C PHE A 224 2.88 10.77 -26.88
N MET A 225 1.77 10.72 -27.63
CA MET A 225 1.80 10.64 -29.09
C MET A 225 2.34 11.93 -29.74
N ALA A 226 2.19 13.09 -29.09
CA ALA A 226 2.75 14.35 -29.58
C ALA A 226 4.27 14.41 -29.45
N THR A 227 4.84 13.79 -28.41
CA THR A 227 6.30 13.71 -28.19
C THR A 227 6.95 12.50 -28.87
N HIS A 228 6.16 11.46 -29.20
CA HIS A 228 6.62 10.23 -29.84
C HIS A 228 5.77 9.89 -31.08
N PRO A 229 5.81 10.74 -32.15
CA PRO A 229 5.06 10.46 -33.37
C PRO A 229 5.50 9.12 -33.98
N ALA A 230 4.54 8.39 -34.55
CA ALA A 230 4.74 7.07 -35.14
C ALA A 230 5.77 7.12 -36.28
N GLY A 231 7.03 6.82 -35.94
CA GLY A 231 8.16 6.98 -36.86
C GLY A 231 9.43 7.48 -36.17
N GLY A 232 9.84 6.81 -35.09
CA GLY A 232 11.20 6.78 -34.55
C GLY A 232 12.06 8.04 -34.65
N ALA A 233 11.92 8.98 -33.72
CA ALA A 233 13.04 9.74 -33.16
C ALA A 233 12.53 10.47 -31.92
N SER A 234 12.87 9.96 -30.73
CA SER A 234 12.84 10.81 -29.53
C SER A 234 13.80 11.97 -29.79
N ALA A 235 13.27 13.18 -29.88
CA ALA A 235 14.09 14.38 -29.89
C ALA A 235 14.69 14.51 -28.48
N ALA A 236 15.94 14.10 -28.33
CA ALA A 236 16.72 14.38 -27.15
C ALA A 236 16.70 15.90 -26.90
N PRO A 237 16.49 16.37 -25.65
CA PRO A 237 16.66 17.78 -25.36
C PRO A 237 18.12 18.15 -25.61
N ALA A 238 18.34 19.18 -26.43
CA ALA A 238 19.65 19.79 -26.57
C ALA A 238 20.05 20.42 -25.21
N GLN A 239 21.21 19.98 -24.72
CA GLN A 239 22.11 20.53 -23.70
C GLN A 239 21.58 21.62 -22.77
#